data_AF-A0A956P2W0-F1
#
_entry.id   AF-A0A956P2W0-F1
#
_cell.length_a   1.000
_cell.length_b   1.000
_cell.length_c   1.000
_cell.angle_alpha   90.00
_cell.angle_beta   90.00
_cell.angle_gamma   90.00
#
_symmetry.space_group_name_H-M   'P 1'
#
loop_
_entity.id
_entity.type
_entity.pdbx_description
1 polymer ?
#
loop_
_entity_poly.entity_id
_entity_poly.type
_entity_poly.pdbx_seq_one_letter_code
_entity_poly.pdbx_strand_id
1 'polypeptide(L)'
;LYRALYGTRAAIEEVLLQQPAASFALSEGPTAPSATPSAVVHGVTLHSGDLLVSRGGYPTSALIARGSDYPGNFSHVALVHVDQESREVLVIEAHIERGVAVATAEAYLADKKLRVLVLRPRADLPALRRDPLLPHRAASTMLERARAEHIPYDFAMDYSDPSRLFCSEVASAAYATQGVTLWTGISTITAPGLRRWLGGFGVTHFETQEPSDLEYDPQLVTVAEWRDPAALRGDHIDNAVTDAMLEGAERGDVISFQWWQLPAARLLKGYSVVREALGGVGPIPEGMSAAAALRNKAYTTRHRELAVAVDAAAT
;
A
#
# COMPACT_ATOMS: atom_id res chain seq x y z
N LEU A 1 3.87 0.35 -21.83
CA LEU A 1 2.68 0.88 -21.13
C LEU A 1 3.06 1.53 -19.80
N TYR A 2 3.58 0.77 -18.82
CA TYR A 2 4.06 1.27 -17.51
C TYR A 2 4.84 2.59 -17.57
N ARG A 3 5.93 2.64 -18.35
CA ARG A 3 6.75 3.87 -18.50
C ARG A 3 5.98 5.08 -19.04
N ALA A 4 5.04 4.87 -19.95
CA ALA A 4 4.26 5.95 -20.54
C ALA A 4 3.23 6.51 -19.54
N LEU A 5 2.55 5.64 -18.79
CA LEU A 5 1.60 6.05 -17.75
C LEU A 5 2.30 6.74 -16.59
N TYR A 6 3.41 6.16 -16.11
CA TYR A 6 4.25 6.79 -15.08
C TYR A 6 4.76 8.16 -15.55
N GLY A 7 5.34 8.26 -16.75
CA GLY A 7 5.83 9.53 -17.29
C GLY A 7 4.73 10.58 -17.49
N THR A 8 3.54 10.16 -17.93
CA THR A 8 2.38 11.07 -18.06
C THR A 8 1.93 11.59 -16.70
N ARG A 9 1.92 10.74 -15.67
CA ARG A 9 1.63 11.16 -14.29
C ARG A 9 2.65 12.16 -13.77
N ALA A 10 3.94 11.87 -13.92
CA ALA A 10 5.00 12.77 -13.52
C ALA A 10 4.83 14.14 -14.20
N ALA A 11 4.53 14.17 -15.51
CA ALA A 11 4.27 15.40 -16.23
C ALA A 11 3.05 16.17 -15.71
N ILE A 12 1.94 15.48 -15.39
CA ILE A 12 0.76 16.13 -14.79
C ILE A 12 1.09 16.68 -13.41
N GLU A 13 1.81 15.93 -12.57
CA GLU A 13 2.20 16.34 -11.23
C GLU A 13 3.14 17.56 -11.27
N GLU A 14 4.06 17.64 -12.23
CA GLU A 14 4.89 18.82 -12.45
C GLU A 14 4.06 20.06 -12.81
N VAL A 15 3.04 19.89 -13.67
CA VAL A 15 2.09 20.98 -13.95
C VAL A 15 1.38 21.39 -12.67
N LEU A 16 0.92 20.45 -11.84
CA LEU A 16 0.23 20.73 -10.58
C LEU A 16 1.13 21.47 -9.58
N LEU A 17 2.42 21.12 -9.48
CA LEU A 17 3.38 21.82 -8.62
C LEU A 17 3.57 23.28 -9.01
N GLN A 18 3.34 23.62 -10.28
CA GLN A 18 3.44 24.98 -10.80
C GLN A 18 2.09 25.75 -10.73
N GLN A 19 1.01 25.08 -10.33
CA GLN A 19 -0.32 25.68 -10.16
C GLN A 19 -0.60 26.02 -8.69
N PRO A 20 -1.57 26.91 -8.40
CA PRO A 20 -2.00 27.16 -7.03
C PRO A 20 -2.49 25.88 -6.34
N ALA A 21 -2.14 25.71 -5.07
CA ALA A 21 -2.38 24.47 -4.32
C ALA A 21 -3.84 23.97 -4.30
N ALA A 22 -4.83 24.84 -4.50
CA ALA A 22 -6.24 24.46 -4.42
C ALA A 22 -6.83 23.86 -5.71
N SER A 23 -6.12 23.93 -6.85
CA SER A 23 -6.79 23.84 -8.15
C SER A 23 -7.27 22.44 -8.55
N PHE A 24 -6.72 21.33 -8.01
CA PHE A 24 -7.05 19.97 -8.49
C PHE A 24 -6.85 18.84 -7.44
N ALA A 25 -7.19 19.09 -6.16
CA ALA A 25 -6.99 18.08 -5.11
C ALA A 25 -7.78 16.78 -5.33
N LEU A 26 -8.97 16.86 -5.95
CA LEU A 26 -9.79 15.70 -6.33
C LEU A 26 -10.06 15.74 -7.84
N SER A 27 -9.77 14.63 -8.51
CA SER A 27 -10.08 14.39 -9.92
C SER A 27 -11.10 13.27 -10.03
N GLU A 28 -12.22 13.54 -10.69
CA GLU A 28 -13.23 12.53 -10.96
C GLU A 28 -12.83 11.69 -12.18
N GLY A 29 -13.00 10.37 -12.06
CA GLY A 29 -12.85 9.43 -13.16
C GLY A 29 -14.16 9.26 -13.95
N PRO A 30 -14.17 8.41 -14.98
CA PRO A 30 -15.40 8.04 -15.67
C PRO A 30 -16.42 7.42 -14.70
N THR A 31 -17.70 7.67 -14.98
CA THR A 31 -18.79 7.00 -14.25
C THR A 31 -18.72 5.49 -14.45
N ALA A 32 -18.47 4.77 -13.36
CA ALA A 32 -18.45 3.31 -13.34
C ALA A 32 -19.63 2.78 -12.50
N PRO A 33 -20.65 2.17 -13.12
CA PRO A 33 -21.81 1.68 -12.38
C PRO A 33 -21.43 0.53 -11.45
N SER A 34 -22.12 0.43 -10.31
CA SER A 34 -22.08 -0.73 -9.41
C SER A 34 -23.44 -0.91 -8.76
N ALA A 35 -23.85 -2.17 -8.57
CA ALA A 35 -25.06 -2.54 -7.86
C ALA A 35 -24.84 -2.73 -6.35
N THR A 36 -23.59 -2.66 -5.87
CA THR A 36 -23.26 -2.88 -4.47
C THR A 36 -23.66 -1.71 -3.58
N PRO A 37 -23.88 -1.93 -2.27
CA PRO A 37 -24.11 -0.85 -1.32
C PRO A 37 -23.04 0.23 -1.44
N SER A 38 -23.45 1.48 -1.27
CA SER A 38 -22.61 2.65 -1.44
C SER A 38 -22.91 3.72 -0.42
N ALA A 39 -21.94 4.59 -0.19
CA ALA A 39 -22.04 5.79 0.62
C ALA A 39 -21.09 6.88 0.09
N VAL A 40 -21.37 8.14 0.42
CA VAL A 40 -20.54 9.28 0.00
C VAL A 40 -19.53 9.60 1.09
N VAL A 41 -18.24 9.59 0.74
CA VAL A 41 -17.12 9.95 1.62
C VAL A 41 -16.34 11.08 0.96
N HIS A 42 -16.28 12.25 1.60
CA HIS A 42 -15.59 13.45 1.07
C HIS A 42 -15.92 13.79 -0.40
N GLY A 43 -17.19 13.61 -0.80
CA GLY A 43 -17.66 13.91 -2.16
C GLY A 43 -17.46 12.79 -3.18
N VAL A 44 -16.85 11.66 -2.80
CA VAL A 44 -16.70 10.47 -3.65
C VAL A 44 -17.70 9.39 -3.22
N THR A 45 -18.45 8.85 -4.18
CA THR A 45 -19.34 7.70 -3.93
C THR A 45 -18.52 6.42 -3.92
N LEU A 46 -18.23 5.93 -2.72
CA LEU A 46 -17.58 4.64 -2.51
C LEU A 46 -18.62 3.52 -2.51
N HIS A 47 -18.30 2.44 -3.18
CA HIS A 47 -19.09 1.22 -3.26
C HIS A 47 -18.37 0.08 -2.54
N SER A 48 -19.15 -0.82 -1.94
CA SER A 48 -18.60 -2.05 -1.38
C SER A 48 -17.89 -2.85 -2.46
N GLY A 49 -16.65 -3.24 -2.20
CA GLY A 49 -15.73 -3.89 -3.15
C GLY A 49 -14.79 -2.93 -3.88
N ASP A 50 -14.95 -1.61 -3.76
CA ASP A 50 -13.94 -0.67 -4.27
C ASP A 50 -12.59 -0.90 -3.58
N LEU A 51 -11.51 -0.61 -4.31
CA LEU A 51 -10.14 -0.68 -3.82
C LEU A 51 -9.58 0.73 -3.65
N LEU A 52 -9.04 1.04 -2.48
CA LEU A 52 -8.33 2.29 -2.22
C LEU A 52 -6.84 2.03 -2.36
N VAL A 53 -6.25 2.53 -3.44
CA VAL A 53 -4.82 2.39 -3.72
C VAL A 53 -4.14 3.70 -3.36
N SER A 54 -3.26 3.68 -2.36
CA SER A 54 -2.73 4.90 -1.76
C SER A 54 -1.22 4.95 -1.72
N ARG A 55 -0.70 6.18 -1.67
CA ARG A 55 0.70 6.49 -1.39
C ARG A 55 0.80 7.03 0.03
N GLY A 56 1.38 6.24 0.94
CA GLY A 56 1.57 6.67 2.33
C GLY A 56 2.65 7.74 2.45
N GLY A 57 2.70 8.48 3.56
CA GLY A 57 3.68 9.55 3.77
C GLY A 57 5.02 9.13 4.41
N TYR A 58 5.39 7.84 4.35
CA TYR A 58 6.54 7.27 5.05
C TYR A 58 7.65 6.82 4.08
N PRO A 59 8.93 6.76 4.52
CA PRO A 59 10.04 6.27 3.69
C PRO A 59 9.87 4.84 3.18
N THR A 60 9.26 3.95 3.98
CA THR A 60 8.93 2.59 3.58
C THR A 60 7.88 2.55 2.48
N SER A 61 6.91 3.48 2.51
CA SER A 61 5.95 3.64 1.44
C SER A 61 6.62 4.05 0.12
N ALA A 62 7.65 4.91 0.18
CA ALA A 62 8.45 5.26 -1.00
C ALA A 62 9.21 4.03 -1.52
N LEU A 63 9.80 3.23 -0.61
CA LEU A 63 10.47 1.99 -0.99
C LEU A 63 9.55 1.01 -1.71
N ILE A 64 8.33 0.81 -1.24
CA ILE A 64 7.35 -0.07 -1.90
C ILE A 64 6.98 0.48 -3.27
N ALA A 65 6.65 1.77 -3.35
CA ALA A 65 6.25 2.40 -4.60
C ALA A 65 7.35 2.34 -5.68
N ARG A 66 8.62 2.41 -5.29
CA ARG A 66 9.77 2.49 -6.21
C ARG A 66 10.53 1.17 -6.37
N GLY A 67 10.41 0.26 -5.41
CA GLY A 67 11.24 -0.92 -5.26
C GLY A 67 10.81 -2.11 -6.09
N SER A 68 10.65 -1.92 -7.41
CA SER A 68 10.39 -3.01 -8.36
C SER A 68 11.00 -2.71 -9.73
N ASP A 69 10.97 -3.68 -10.64
CA ASP A 69 11.42 -3.51 -12.02
C ASP A 69 10.53 -2.51 -12.80
N TYR A 70 9.33 -2.25 -12.29
CA TYR A 70 8.37 -1.29 -12.81
C TYR A 70 7.93 -0.32 -11.71
N PRO A 71 8.79 0.65 -11.34
CA PRO A 71 8.49 1.62 -10.31
C PRO A 71 7.16 2.33 -10.57
N GLY A 72 6.32 2.36 -9.54
CA GLY A 72 5.03 3.01 -9.56
C GLY A 72 5.01 4.23 -8.63
N ASN A 73 3.83 4.47 -8.08
CA ASN A 73 3.51 5.65 -7.29
C ASN A 73 2.62 5.33 -6.08
N PHE A 74 2.24 4.07 -5.89
CA PHE A 74 1.39 3.62 -4.81
C PHE A 74 2.09 2.55 -3.99
N SER A 75 1.78 2.52 -2.70
CA SER A 75 2.48 1.71 -1.71
C SER A 75 1.55 0.90 -0.82
N HIS A 76 0.24 1.06 -0.97
CA HIS A 76 -0.73 0.44 -0.09
C HIS A 76 -2.07 0.23 -0.79
N VAL A 77 -2.75 -0.87 -0.48
CA VAL A 77 -4.09 -1.18 -0.96
C VAL A 77 -5.00 -1.46 0.24
N ALA A 78 -6.21 -0.95 0.18
CA ALA A 78 -7.27 -1.29 1.13
C ALA A 78 -8.56 -1.67 0.38
N LEU A 79 -9.36 -2.54 0.99
CA LEU A 79 -10.64 -3.02 0.46
C LEU A 79 -11.80 -2.31 1.19
N VAL A 80 -12.72 -1.72 0.42
CA VAL A 80 -13.89 -1.04 0.96
C VAL A 80 -15.03 -2.03 1.19
N HIS A 81 -15.61 -1.99 2.38
CA HIS A 81 -16.91 -2.57 2.68
C HIS A 81 -17.90 -1.45 3.00
N VAL A 82 -19.09 -1.52 2.40
CA VAL A 82 -20.21 -0.63 2.78
C VAL A 82 -21.34 -1.49 3.30
N ASP A 83 -21.78 -1.20 4.52
CA ASP A 83 -22.92 -1.90 5.12
C ASP A 83 -24.22 -1.60 4.35
N GLN A 84 -25.04 -2.63 4.14
CA GLN A 84 -26.24 -2.52 3.34
C GLN A 84 -27.34 -1.69 4.03
N GLU A 85 -27.44 -1.76 5.35
CA GLU A 85 -28.48 -1.13 6.14
C GLU A 85 -28.03 0.22 6.68
N SER A 86 -26.92 0.24 7.43
CA SER A 86 -26.41 1.46 8.10
C SER A 86 -25.69 2.41 7.15
N ARG A 87 -25.24 1.92 5.98
CA ARG A 87 -24.36 2.64 5.04
C ARG A 87 -23.01 3.05 5.63
N GLU A 88 -22.62 2.43 6.74
CA GLU A 88 -21.30 2.60 7.31
C GLU A 88 -20.23 2.11 6.34
N VAL A 89 -19.18 2.92 6.17
CA VAL A 89 -18.03 2.59 5.33
C VAL A 89 -16.89 2.10 6.22
N LEU A 90 -16.51 0.86 5.99
CA LEU A 90 -15.37 0.21 6.63
C LEU A 90 -14.28 -0.03 5.58
N VAL A 91 -13.04 0.12 6.01
CA VAL A 91 -11.85 -0.09 5.20
C VAL A 91 -11.04 -1.21 5.82
N ILE A 92 -10.74 -2.24 5.03
CA ILE A 92 -10.01 -3.42 5.45
C ILE A 92 -8.62 -3.34 4.81
N GLU A 93 -7.58 -3.35 5.64
CA GLU A 93 -6.20 -3.17 5.19
C GLU A 93 -5.23 -3.94 6.07
N ALA A 94 -4.02 -4.21 5.57
CA ALA A 94 -2.99 -4.90 6.34
C ALA A 94 -1.82 -3.97 6.67
N HIS A 95 -1.53 -3.84 7.97
CA HIS A 95 -0.46 -3.01 8.50
C HIS A 95 0.72 -3.85 8.94
N ILE A 96 1.93 -3.36 8.69
CA ILE A 96 3.20 -4.01 9.09
C ILE A 96 3.18 -4.34 10.60
N GLU A 97 2.59 -3.45 11.41
CA GLU A 97 2.62 -3.50 12.87
C GLU A 97 1.64 -4.51 13.48
N ARG A 98 0.51 -4.78 12.82
CA ARG A 98 -0.61 -5.53 13.43
C ARG A 98 -1.35 -6.49 12.49
N GLY A 99 -0.90 -6.65 11.25
CA GLY A 99 -1.62 -7.46 10.27
C GLY A 99 -2.91 -6.80 9.80
N VAL A 100 -3.89 -7.61 9.42
CA VAL A 100 -5.17 -7.13 8.89
C VAL A 100 -5.97 -6.44 9.98
N ALA A 101 -6.44 -5.23 9.68
CA ALA A 101 -7.28 -4.42 10.55
C ALA A 101 -8.47 -3.85 9.77
N VAL A 102 -9.50 -3.48 10.52
CA VAL A 102 -10.71 -2.82 10.01
C VAL A 102 -10.79 -1.45 10.65
N ALA A 103 -10.92 -0.42 9.81
CA ALA A 103 -11.05 0.97 10.21
C ALA A 103 -12.32 1.58 9.62
N THR A 104 -12.84 2.66 10.21
CA THR A 104 -13.82 3.51 9.52
C THR A 104 -13.12 4.28 8.39
N ALA A 105 -13.89 4.81 7.44
CA ALA A 105 -13.35 5.67 6.40
C ALA A 105 -12.57 6.89 6.97
N GLU A 106 -13.07 7.51 8.03
CA GLU A 106 -12.44 8.66 8.68
C GLU A 106 -11.12 8.27 9.34
N ALA A 107 -11.08 7.11 10.02
CA ALA A 107 -9.85 6.61 10.63
C ALA A 107 -8.79 6.28 9.56
N TYR A 108 -9.20 5.65 8.46
CA TYR A 108 -8.31 5.40 7.32
C TYR A 108 -7.74 6.70 6.73
N LEU A 109 -8.58 7.73 6.56
CA LEU A 109 -8.17 9.01 5.98
C LEU A 109 -7.39 9.92 6.94
N ALA A 110 -7.49 9.68 8.26
CA ALA A 110 -6.69 10.39 9.26
C ALA A 110 -5.20 10.04 9.19
N ASP A 111 -4.86 8.85 8.69
CA ASP A 111 -3.48 8.45 8.43
C ASP A 111 -2.88 9.24 7.25
N LYS A 112 -1.63 9.68 7.40
CA LYS A 112 -0.94 10.50 6.38
C LYS A 112 -0.88 9.79 5.03
N LYS A 113 -1.66 10.30 4.08
CA LYS A 113 -1.73 9.86 2.68
C LYS A 113 -1.37 11.04 1.78
N LEU A 114 -0.50 10.78 0.82
CA LEU A 114 -0.09 11.74 -0.20
C LEU A 114 -1.03 11.69 -1.40
N ARG A 115 -1.59 10.50 -1.66
CA ARG A 115 -2.48 10.22 -2.78
C ARG A 115 -3.38 9.04 -2.47
N VAL A 116 -4.61 9.07 -2.98
CA VAL A 116 -5.56 7.95 -2.94
C VAL A 116 -6.26 7.84 -4.29
N LEU A 117 -6.18 6.66 -4.88
CA LEU A 117 -6.89 6.27 -6.09
C LEU A 117 -8.02 5.32 -5.69
N VAL A 118 -9.22 5.59 -6.17
CA VAL A 118 -10.34 4.66 -6.03
C VAL A 118 -10.46 3.86 -7.31
N LEU A 119 -10.25 2.55 -7.20
CA LEU A 119 -10.41 1.60 -8.29
C LEU A 119 -11.66 0.76 -8.07
N ARG A 120 -12.45 0.60 -9.13
CA ARG A 120 -13.68 -0.20 -9.11
C ARG A 120 -13.60 -1.33 -10.12
N PRO A 121 -14.01 -2.57 -9.76
CA PRO A 121 -14.19 -3.61 -10.76
C PRO A 121 -15.21 -3.21 -11.81
N ARG A 122 -14.87 -3.43 -13.08
CA ARG A 122 -15.75 -3.03 -14.18
C ARG A 122 -17.04 -3.86 -14.16
N ALA A 123 -18.18 -3.18 -14.26
CA ALA A 123 -19.49 -3.83 -14.32
C ALA A 123 -19.69 -4.76 -15.52
N ASP A 124 -18.87 -4.63 -16.57
CA ASP A 124 -18.95 -5.46 -17.76
C ASP A 124 -18.15 -6.77 -17.68
N LEU A 125 -17.44 -7.02 -16.57
CA LEU A 125 -16.80 -8.30 -16.33
C LEU A 125 -17.82 -9.45 -16.34
N PRO A 126 -17.53 -10.60 -16.99
CA PRO A 126 -18.46 -11.72 -17.05
C PRO A 126 -18.94 -12.20 -15.67
N ALA A 127 -18.07 -12.13 -14.65
CA ALA A 127 -18.41 -12.50 -13.27
C ALA A 127 -19.43 -11.53 -12.66
N LEU A 128 -19.24 -10.22 -12.85
CA LEU A 128 -20.12 -9.17 -12.31
C LEU A 128 -21.44 -9.07 -13.08
N ARG A 129 -21.47 -9.40 -14.37
CA ARG A 129 -22.73 -9.52 -15.12
C ARG A 129 -23.61 -10.67 -14.61
N ARG A 130 -22.97 -11.79 -14.25
CA ARG A 130 -23.66 -12.94 -13.65
C ARG A 130 -24.10 -12.63 -12.22
N ASP A 131 -23.28 -11.87 -11.49
CA ASP A 131 -23.54 -11.54 -10.11
C ASP A 131 -23.09 -10.11 -9.76
N PRO A 132 -23.99 -9.12 -9.88
CA PRO A 132 -23.66 -7.73 -9.62
C PRO A 132 -23.27 -7.42 -8.17
N LEU A 133 -23.58 -8.30 -7.22
CA LEU A 133 -23.24 -8.14 -5.79
C LEU A 133 -21.94 -8.86 -5.40
N LEU A 134 -21.24 -9.49 -6.36
CA LEU A 134 -19.96 -10.15 -6.11
C LEU A 134 -18.93 -9.27 -5.38
N PRO A 135 -18.71 -8.00 -5.75
CA PRO A 135 -17.75 -7.13 -5.04
C PRO A 135 -18.13 -6.90 -3.57
N HIS A 136 -19.43 -6.80 -3.27
CA HIS A 136 -19.91 -6.68 -1.89
C HIS A 136 -19.62 -7.95 -1.11
N ARG A 137 -19.92 -9.14 -1.67
CA ARG A 137 -19.61 -10.40 -1.01
C ARG A 137 -18.13 -10.63 -0.77
N ALA A 138 -17.26 -10.27 -1.72
CA ALA A 138 -15.81 -10.33 -1.54
C ALA A 138 -15.39 -9.51 -0.30
N ALA A 139 -15.86 -8.26 -0.22
CA ALA A 139 -15.59 -7.38 0.93
C ALA A 139 -16.19 -7.90 2.23
N SER A 140 -17.43 -8.42 2.22
CA SER A 140 -18.09 -8.97 3.40
C SER A 140 -17.38 -10.21 3.93
N THR A 141 -16.97 -11.15 3.08
CA THR A 141 -16.22 -12.34 3.49
C THR A 141 -14.88 -11.98 4.13
N MET A 142 -14.16 -11.01 3.55
CA MET A 142 -12.90 -10.54 4.15
C MET A 142 -13.14 -9.79 5.47
N LEU A 143 -14.21 -9.01 5.58
CA LEU A 143 -14.60 -8.32 6.82
C LEU A 143 -14.94 -9.32 7.93
N GLU A 144 -15.72 -10.35 7.61
CA GLU A 144 -16.07 -11.43 8.54
C GLU A 144 -14.81 -12.15 9.02
N ARG A 145 -13.89 -12.49 8.10
CA ARG A 145 -12.62 -13.12 8.43
C ARG A 145 -11.77 -12.24 9.36
N ALA A 146 -11.55 -10.98 8.99
CA ALA A 146 -10.77 -10.03 9.79
C ALA A 146 -11.35 -9.78 11.19
N ARG A 147 -12.66 -9.98 11.38
CA ARG A 147 -13.32 -9.91 12.69
C ARG A 147 -13.25 -11.22 13.47
N ALA A 148 -13.21 -12.35 12.78
CA ALA A 148 -13.24 -13.68 13.39
C ALA A 148 -11.85 -14.15 13.84
N GLU A 149 -10.79 -13.73 13.16
CA GLU A 149 -9.42 -14.16 13.46
C GLU A 149 -8.40 -13.02 13.33
N HIS A 150 -7.25 -13.20 13.99
CA HIS A 150 -6.07 -12.37 13.77
C HIS A 150 -5.31 -12.89 12.54
N ILE A 151 -5.20 -12.05 11.51
CA ILE A 151 -4.45 -12.37 10.29
C ILE A 151 -3.13 -11.58 10.31
N PRO A 152 -1.97 -12.21 10.54
CA PRO A 152 -0.69 -11.51 10.63
C PRO A 152 -0.26 -10.91 9.29
N TYR A 153 0.61 -9.89 9.35
CA TYR A 153 1.18 -9.28 8.15
C TYR A 153 2.16 -10.23 7.46
N ASP A 154 2.07 -10.34 6.14
CA ASP A 154 3.02 -11.15 5.38
C ASP A 154 4.27 -10.37 4.97
N PHE A 155 5.38 -10.60 5.69
CA PHE A 155 6.68 -10.04 5.34
C PHE A 155 7.39 -10.81 4.23
N ALA A 156 7.01 -12.07 3.97
CA ALA A 156 7.65 -12.92 2.97
C ALA A 156 7.24 -12.53 1.54
N MET A 157 6.08 -11.84 1.41
CA MET A 157 5.40 -11.47 0.17
C MET A 157 4.95 -12.67 -0.68
N ASP A 158 4.54 -13.74 0.00
CA ASP A 158 4.00 -14.98 -0.55
C ASP A 158 2.48 -14.93 -0.73
N TYR A 159 2.02 -14.41 -1.87
CA TYR A 159 0.60 -14.33 -2.20
C TYR A 159 -0.10 -15.67 -2.43
N SER A 160 0.63 -16.78 -2.32
CA SER A 160 0.06 -18.12 -2.37
C SER A 160 -0.36 -18.66 -1.00
N ASP A 161 0.11 -18.07 0.10
CA ASP A 161 -0.24 -18.47 1.48
C ASP A 161 -1.29 -17.51 2.08
N PRO A 162 -2.58 -17.91 2.18
CA PRO A 162 -3.62 -17.06 2.72
C PRO A 162 -3.58 -16.92 4.24
N SER A 163 -2.66 -17.59 4.96
CA SER A 163 -2.57 -17.54 6.42
C SER A 163 -2.04 -16.22 6.96
N ARG A 164 -1.42 -15.41 6.09
CA ARG A 164 -0.87 -14.08 6.37
C ARG A 164 -1.20 -13.20 5.19
N LEU A 165 -1.41 -11.91 5.42
CA LEU A 165 -1.76 -10.99 4.34
C LEU A 165 -0.95 -9.70 4.43
N PHE A 166 -0.29 -9.31 3.35
CA PHE A 166 0.09 -7.91 3.14
C PHE A 166 -1.05 -7.14 2.41
N CYS A 167 -0.89 -5.82 2.26
CA CYS A 167 -2.00 -4.94 1.89
C CYS A 167 -2.73 -5.33 0.59
N SER A 168 -2.01 -5.72 -0.47
CA SER A 168 -2.60 -6.18 -1.73
C SER A 168 -3.38 -7.48 -1.56
N GLU A 169 -2.91 -8.39 -0.71
CA GLU A 169 -3.49 -9.71 -0.51
C GLU A 169 -4.85 -9.67 0.17
N VAL A 170 -5.13 -8.63 0.96
CA VAL A 170 -6.47 -8.37 1.50
C VAL A 170 -7.50 -8.31 0.37
N ALA A 171 -7.20 -7.57 -0.70
CA ALA A 171 -8.09 -7.45 -1.85
C ALA A 171 -8.01 -8.70 -2.75
N SER A 172 -6.80 -9.17 -3.09
CA SER A 172 -6.66 -10.28 -4.03
C SER A 172 -7.23 -11.59 -3.48
N ALA A 173 -7.03 -11.90 -2.20
CA ALA A 173 -7.61 -13.08 -1.56
C ALA A 173 -9.15 -12.96 -1.50
N ALA A 174 -9.68 -11.79 -1.15
CA ALA A 174 -11.13 -11.55 -1.11
C ALA A 174 -11.79 -11.84 -2.45
N TYR A 175 -11.26 -11.29 -3.54
CA TYR A 175 -11.80 -11.50 -4.89
C TYR A 175 -11.54 -12.93 -5.42
N ALA A 176 -10.40 -13.55 -5.07
CA ALA A 176 -10.08 -14.91 -5.47
C ALA A 176 -11.11 -15.92 -4.93
N THR A 177 -11.60 -15.74 -3.69
CA THR A 177 -12.67 -16.60 -3.14
C THR A 177 -13.98 -16.51 -3.91
N GLN A 178 -14.20 -15.41 -4.65
CA GLN A 178 -15.36 -15.21 -5.52
C GLN A 178 -15.09 -15.59 -6.99
N GLY A 179 -13.93 -16.19 -7.29
CA GLY A 179 -13.55 -16.61 -8.64
C GLY A 179 -13.10 -15.47 -9.56
N VAL A 180 -12.65 -14.34 -9.00
CA VAL A 180 -12.06 -13.22 -9.74
C VAL A 180 -10.58 -13.11 -9.37
N THR A 181 -9.70 -13.28 -10.35
CA THR A 181 -8.25 -13.10 -10.17
C THR A 181 -7.88 -11.68 -10.56
N LEU A 182 -7.73 -10.79 -9.56
CA LEU A 182 -7.11 -9.48 -9.73
C LEU A 182 -5.58 -9.62 -9.82
N TRP A 183 -4.89 -8.53 -10.16
CA TRP A 183 -3.45 -8.54 -10.50
C TRP A 183 -3.13 -9.43 -11.69
N THR A 184 -3.80 -9.17 -12.82
CA THR A 184 -3.52 -9.89 -14.08
C THR A 184 -2.09 -9.71 -14.60
N GLY A 185 -1.42 -8.63 -14.18
CA GLY A 185 0.01 -8.45 -14.29
C GLY A 185 0.61 -8.29 -12.89
N ILE A 186 1.70 -9.01 -12.63
CA ILE A 186 2.44 -8.95 -11.36
C ILE A 186 3.83 -8.36 -11.62
N SER A 187 4.26 -7.52 -10.70
CA SER A 187 5.59 -6.92 -10.73
C SER A 187 6.66 -7.94 -10.32
N THR A 188 7.83 -7.81 -10.94
CA THR A 188 9.05 -8.51 -10.57
C THR A 188 10.03 -7.55 -9.92
N ILE A 189 10.89 -8.09 -9.07
CA ILE A 189 12.00 -7.39 -8.45
C ILE A 189 13.23 -8.20 -8.80
N THR A 190 14.04 -7.79 -9.76
CA THR A 190 15.19 -8.59 -10.24
C THR A 190 16.55 -8.05 -9.80
N ALA A 191 16.62 -6.75 -9.50
CA ALA A 191 17.85 -6.07 -9.14
C ALA A 191 18.50 -6.67 -7.87
N PRO A 192 19.75 -7.18 -7.92
CA PRO A 192 20.37 -7.89 -6.81
C PRO A 192 20.53 -7.08 -5.51
N GLY A 193 20.84 -5.78 -5.61
CA GLY A 193 20.96 -4.88 -4.46
C GLY A 193 19.63 -4.69 -3.75
N LEU A 194 18.59 -4.38 -4.51
CA LEU A 194 17.23 -4.27 -4.00
C LEU A 194 16.75 -5.58 -3.34
N ARG A 195 16.95 -6.74 -3.98
CA ARG A 195 16.64 -8.06 -3.38
C ARG A 195 17.35 -8.27 -2.05
N ARG A 196 18.64 -7.92 -1.95
CA ARG A 196 19.39 -8.02 -0.68
C ARG A 196 18.80 -7.12 0.40
N TRP A 197 18.40 -5.90 0.04
CA TRP A 197 17.80 -4.96 0.99
C TRP A 197 16.45 -5.46 1.49
N LEU A 198 15.55 -5.84 0.58
CA LEU A 198 14.24 -6.38 0.92
C LEU A 198 14.33 -7.70 1.71
N GLY A 199 15.25 -8.59 1.33
CA GLY A 199 15.54 -9.80 2.12
C GLY A 199 16.08 -9.49 3.52
N GLY A 200 16.75 -8.34 3.70
CA GLY A 200 17.12 -7.82 5.00
C GLY A 200 15.93 -7.45 5.89
N PHE A 201 14.77 -7.14 5.29
CA PHE A 201 13.51 -6.83 5.98
C PHE A 201 12.60 -8.05 6.18
N GLY A 202 12.84 -9.15 5.47
CA GLY A 202 12.08 -10.39 5.60
C GLY A 202 11.47 -10.93 4.30
N VAL A 203 11.60 -10.19 3.19
CA VAL A 203 11.05 -10.58 1.89
C VAL A 203 11.80 -11.76 1.31
N THR A 204 11.08 -12.79 0.88
CA THR A 204 11.67 -13.98 0.24
C THR A 204 11.12 -14.23 -1.16
N HIS A 205 9.95 -13.66 -1.49
CA HIS A 205 9.34 -13.74 -2.81
C HIS A 205 9.47 -12.38 -3.52
N PHE A 206 9.94 -12.42 -4.78
CA PHE A 206 10.31 -11.24 -5.56
C PHE A 206 9.51 -11.12 -6.87
N GLU A 207 8.46 -11.89 -6.97
CA GLU A 207 7.41 -11.79 -7.96
C GLU A 207 6.12 -11.69 -7.14
N THR A 208 5.45 -10.55 -7.19
CA THR A 208 4.42 -10.22 -6.19
C THR A 208 3.42 -9.19 -6.68
N GLN A 209 2.37 -8.99 -5.89
CA GLN A 209 1.23 -8.12 -6.17
C GLN A 209 1.53 -6.69 -5.69
N GLU A 210 2.28 -5.91 -6.46
CA GLU A 210 2.59 -4.53 -6.07
C GLU A 210 1.32 -3.66 -6.12
N PRO A 211 1.10 -2.73 -5.18
CA PRO A 211 -0.07 -1.85 -5.18
C PRO A 211 -0.27 -1.08 -6.50
N SER A 212 0.84 -0.68 -7.12
CA SER A 212 0.81 0.05 -8.39
C SER A 212 0.38 -0.81 -9.58
N ASP A 213 0.46 -2.14 -9.50
CA ASP A 213 0.02 -3.03 -10.58
C ASP A 213 -1.48 -2.93 -10.85
N LEU A 214 -2.29 -2.66 -9.81
CA LEU A 214 -3.74 -2.50 -9.93
C LEU A 214 -4.15 -1.35 -10.86
N GLU A 215 -3.32 -0.32 -10.95
CA GLU A 215 -3.59 0.80 -11.86
C GLU A 215 -3.67 0.32 -13.32
N TYR A 216 -3.02 -0.80 -13.62
CA TYR A 216 -2.92 -1.36 -14.96
C TYR A 216 -3.79 -2.62 -15.14
N ASP A 217 -4.52 -3.05 -14.09
CA ASP A 217 -5.38 -4.21 -14.20
C ASP A 217 -6.60 -3.87 -15.10
N PRO A 218 -6.78 -4.56 -16.25
CA PRO A 218 -7.82 -4.26 -17.21
C PRO A 218 -9.24 -4.54 -16.68
N GLN A 219 -9.35 -5.20 -15.53
CA GLN A 219 -10.61 -5.48 -14.86
C GLN A 219 -11.07 -4.31 -13.98
N LEU A 220 -10.22 -3.32 -13.76
CA LEU A 220 -10.50 -2.18 -12.90
C LEU A 220 -10.66 -0.89 -13.71
N VAL A 221 -11.37 0.06 -13.12
CA VAL A 221 -11.50 1.42 -13.63
C VAL A 221 -11.25 2.42 -12.51
N THR A 222 -10.48 3.46 -12.80
CA THR A 222 -10.28 4.60 -11.90
C THR A 222 -11.55 5.43 -11.83
N VAL A 223 -12.17 5.51 -10.66
CA VAL A 223 -13.41 6.30 -10.46
C VAL A 223 -13.16 7.66 -9.86
N ALA A 224 -12.08 7.81 -9.08
CA ALA A 224 -11.65 9.06 -8.50
C ALA A 224 -10.18 8.99 -8.11
N GLU A 225 -9.52 10.14 -8.07
CA GLU A 225 -8.17 10.26 -7.55
C GLU A 225 -8.06 11.54 -6.72
N TRP A 226 -7.66 11.38 -5.46
CA TRP A 226 -7.32 12.48 -4.57
C TRP A 226 -5.81 12.58 -4.39
N ARG A 227 -5.30 13.82 -4.32
CA ARG A 227 -3.89 14.15 -4.06
C ARG A 227 -3.83 15.22 -2.98
N ASP A 228 -2.83 15.14 -2.11
CA ASP A 228 -2.46 16.25 -1.22
C ASP A 228 -1.52 17.21 -1.96
N PRO A 229 -1.99 18.40 -2.38
CA PRO A 229 -1.18 19.35 -3.13
C PRO A 229 -0.02 19.89 -2.29
N ALA A 230 -0.19 19.97 -0.97
CA ALA A 230 0.84 20.47 -0.05
C ALA A 230 1.98 19.47 0.15
N ALA A 231 1.71 18.17 -0.07
CA ALA A 231 2.68 17.11 0.15
C ALA A 231 3.33 16.59 -1.16
N LEU A 232 2.88 17.06 -2.32
CA LEU A 232 3.35 16.59 -3.63
C LEU A 232 4.87 16.78 -3.83
N ARG A 233 5.40 17.95 -3.46
CA ARG A 233 6.87 18.19 -3.53
C ARG A 233 7.63 17.23 -2.62
N GLY A 234 7.11 16.99 -1.42
CA GLY A 234 7.70 16.03 -0.47
C GLY A 234 7.71 14.61 -1.03
N ASP A 235 6.63 14.19 -1.70
CA ASP A 235 6.57 12.87 -2.36
C ASP A 235 7.63 12.72 -3.45
N HIS A 236 7.83 13.76 -4.26
CA HIS A 236 8.85 13.75 -5.31
C HIS A 236 10.26 13.64 -4.73
N ILE A 237 10.54 14.36 -3.65
CA ILE A 237 11.81 14.25 -2.92
C ILE A 237 11.98 12.85 -2.34
N ASP A 238 10.93 12.30 -1.70
CA ASP A 238 10.96 10.96 -1.12
C ASP A 238 11.28 9.90 -2.19
N ASN A 239 10.66 10.00 -3.36
CA ASN A 239 10.88 9.10 -4.50
C ASN A 239 12.30 9.24 -5.06
N ALA A 240 12.79 10.48 -5.26
CA ALA A 240 14.13 10.72 -5.77
C ALA A 240 15.22 10.20 -4.81
N VAL A 241 15.03 10.40 -3.50
CA VAL A 241 15.93 9.86 -2.47
C VAL A 241 15.91 8.33 -2.49
N THR A 242 14.73 7.71 -2.55
CA THR A 242 14.62 6.26 -2.64
C THR A 242 15.31 5.73 -3.89
N ASP A 243 15.10 6.32 -5.06
CA ASP A 243 15.75 5.92 -6.31
C ASP A 243 17.29 5.99 -6.18
N ALA A 244 17.83 7.09 -5.66
CA ALA A 244 19.27 7.25 -5.42
C ALA A 244 19.82 6.22 -4.43
N MET A 245 19.05 5.89 -3.38
CA MET A 245 19.41 4.85 -2.43
C MET A 245 19.42 3.46 -3.08
N LEU A 246 18.44 3.14 -3.94
CA LEU A 246 18.37 1.88 -4.67
C LEU A 246 19.51 1.72 -5.67
N GLU A 247 19.89 2.78 -6.37
CA GLU A 247 21.12 2.77 -7.18
C GLU A 247 22.37 2.49 -6.34
N GLY A 248 22.44 3.04 -5.13
CA GLY A 248 23.48 2.72 -4.15
C GLY A 248 23.46 1.24 -3.77
N ALA A 249 22.29 0.66 -3.54
CA ALA A 249 22.13 -0.77 -3.25
C ALA A 249 22.74 -1.65 -4.34
N GLU A 250 22.53 -1.28 -5.61
CA GLU A 250 23.12 -1.99 -6.76
C GLU A 250 24.64 -1.85 -6.82
N ARG A 251 25.19 -0.71 -6.39
CA ARG A 251 26.65 -0.52 -6.22
C ARG A 251 27.23 -1.25 -5.00
N GLY A 252 26.41 -1.89 -4.19
CA GLY A 252 26.83 -2.69 -3.04
C GLY A 252 26.63 -2.01 -1.68
N ASP A 253 25.95 -0.87 -1.61
CA ASP A 253 25.58 -0.27 -0.33
C ASP A 253 24.74 -1.25 0.48
N VAL A 254 24.99 -1.29 1.79
CA VAL A 254 24.25 -2.15 2.72
C VAL A 254 23.48 -1.31 3.73
N ILE A 255 22.27 -1.75 4.05
CA ILE A 255 21.53 -1.24 5.20
C ILE A 255 22.00 -2.03 6.42
N SER A 256 22.94 -1.45 7.17
CA SER A 256 23.52 -2.05 8.36
C SER A 256 23.04 -1.34 9.63
N PHE A 257 23.30 -1.97 10.77
CA PHE A 257 23.07 -1.43 12.10
C PHE A 257 24.26 -1.79 12.98
N GLN A 258 24.43 -1.09 14.10
CA GLN A 258 25.53 -1.36 15.00
C GLN A 258 25.26 -2.65 15.79
N TRP A 259 26.22 -3.58 15.81
CA TRP A 259 26.03 -4.92 16.37
C TRP A 259 25.56 -4.90 17.85
N TRP A 260 25.98 -3.88 18.62
CA TRP A 260 25.62 -3.70 20.02
C TRP A 260 24.15 -3.30 20.22
N GLN A 261 23.43 -2.87 19.18
CA GLN A 261 21.99 -2.57 19.24
C GLN A 261 21.16 -3.86 19.25
N LEU A 262 21.71 -4.98 18.77
CA LEU A 262 20.98 -6.22 18.58
C LEU A 262 20.46 -6.86 19.89
N PRO A 263 21.24 -6.92 21.00
CA PRO A 263 20.72 -7.41 22.27
C PRO A 263 19.50 -6.61 22.77
N ALA A 264 19.55 -5.28 22.69
CA ALA A 264 18.43 -4.42 23.08
C ALA A 264 17.21 -4.65 22.18
N ALA A 265 17.40 -4.73 20.87
CA ALA A 265 16.33 -5.03 19.92
C ALA A 265 15.70 -6.42 20.16
N ARG A 266 16.49 -7.42 20.56
CA ARG A 266 15.96 -8.75 20.93
C ARG A 266 15.10 -8.71 22.19
N LEU A 267 15.49 -7.92 23.20
CA LEU A 267 14.66 -7.69 24.39
C LEU A 267 13.33 -7.02 24.03
N LEU A 268 13.38 -5.98 23.18
CA LEU A 268 12.18 -5.32 22.66
C LEU A 268 11.30 -6.27 21.86
N LYS A 269 11.89 -7.17 21.06
CA LYS A 269 11.12 -8.20 20.34
C LYS A 269 10.47 -9.20 21.31
N GLY A 270 11.17 -9.61 22.36
CA GLY A 270 10.58 -10.44 23.42
C GLY A 270 9.39 -9.74 24.11
N TYR A 271 9.51 -8.45 24.37
CA TYR A 271 8.41 -7.64 24.89
C TYR A 271 7.24 -7.52 23.90
N SER A 272 7.51 -7.34 22.60
CA SER A 272 6.47 -7.37 21.56
C SER A 272 5.68 -8.67 21.60
N VAL A 273 6.35 -9.82 21.65
CA VAL A 273 5.68 -11.14 21.67
C VAL A 273 4.74 -11.27 22.87
N VAL A 274 5.16 -10.82 24.05
CA VAL A 274 4.30 -10.84 25.25
C VAL A 274 3.10 -9.91 25.06
N ARG A 275 3.29 -8.72 24.50
CA ARG A 275 2.19 -7.79 24.22
C ARG A 275 1.21 -8.31 23.19
N GLU A 276 1.70 -8.89 22.12
CA GLU A 276 0.93 -9.47 21.02
C GLU A 276 0.08 -10.63 21.53
N ALA A 277 0.65 -11.49 22.39
CA ALA A 277 -0.10 -12.56 23.07
C ALA A 277 -1.22 -12.03 24.00
N LEU A 278 -1.14 -10.78 24.44
CA LEU A 278 -2.17 -10.10 25.24
C LEU A 278 -3.10 -9.22 24.38
N GLY A 279 -3.03 -9.32 23.04
CA GLY A 279 -3.87 -8.57 22.11
C GLY A 279 -3.42 -7.11 21.87
N GLY A 280 -2.20 -6.75 22.28
CA GLY A 280 -1.62 -5.42 22.08
C GLY A 280 -0.52 -5.39 21.02
N VAL A 281 -0.22 -4.21 20.47
CA VAL A 281 0.85 -4.03 19.47
C VAL A 281 2.20 -3.78 20.13
N GLY A 282 3.24 -4.52 19.76
CA GLY A 282 4.60 -4.36 20.25
C GLY A 282 5.43 -3.29 19.49
N PRO A 283 6.57 -2.84 20.04
CA PRO A 283 7.46 -1.88 19.37
C PRO A 283 8.18 -2.45 18.13
N ILE A 284 8.39 -3.76 18.09
CA ILE A 284 8.86 -4.48 16.91
C ILE A 284 7.71 -5.38 16.42
N PRO A 285 7.26 -5.24 15.17
CA PRO A 285 6.11 -5.99 14.67
C PRO A 285 6.23 -7.51 14.80
N GLU A 286 5.09 -8.20 14.88
CA GLU A 286 4.97 -9.64 15.08
C GLU A 286 5.81 -10.45 14.07
N GLY A 287 5.64 -10.18 12.77
CA GLY A 287 6.36 -10.87 11.71
C GLY A 287 7.80 -10.38 11.47
N MET A 288 8.25 -9.34 12.17
CA MET A 288 9.56 -8.72 11.94
C MET A 288 10.60 -9.21 12.96
N SER A 289 11.77 -9.62 12.47
CA SER A 289 12.91 -9.95 13.34
C SER A 289 13.55 -8.69 13.95
N ALA A 290 14.23 -8.83 15.09
CA ALA A 290 14.95 -7.72 15.71
C ALA A 290 16.00 -7.07 14.77
N ALA A 291 16.67 -7.88 13.94
CA ALA A 291 17.62 -7.39 12.95
C ALA A 291 16.92 -6.64 11.81
N ALA A 292 15.80 -7.16 11.31
CA ALA A 292 14.99 -6.48 10.30
C ALA A 292 14.47 -5.13 10.80
N ALA A 293 14.02 -5.05 12.05
CA ALA A 293 13.58 -3.80 12.67
C ALA A 293 14.69 -2.76 12.75
N LEU A 294 15.91 -3.16 13.13
CA LEU A 294 17.07 -2.28 13.14
C LEU A 294 17.45 -1.80 11.73
N ARG A 295 17.39 -2.68 10.72
CA ARG A 295 17.60 -2.27 9.33
C ARG A 295 16.53 -1.30 8.86
N ASN A 296 15.26 -1.54 9.17
CA ASN A 296 14.17 -0.66 8.76
C ASN A 296 14.34 0.73 9.37
N LYS A 297 14.73 0.78 10.65
CA LYS A 297 15.11 2.04 11.32
C LYS A 297 16.29 2.72 10.62
N ALA A 298 17.35 2.00 10.30
CA ALA A 298 18.52 2.55 9.61
C ALA A 298 18.17 3.10 8.22
N TYR A 299 17.36 2.38 7.45
CA TYR A 299 16.82 2.84 6.16
C TYR A 299 16.03 4.14 6.34
N THR A 300 15.08 4.15 7.27
CA THR A 300 14.21 5.32 7.54
C THR A 300 15.03 6.54 7.97
N THR A 301 16.06 6.35 8.81
CA THR A 301 16.95 7.44 9.22
C THR A 301 17.75 7.98 8.04
N ARG A 302 18.41 7.11 7.27
CA ARG A 302 19.21 7.52 6.11
C ARG A 302 18.36 8.24 5.06
N HIS A 303 17.15 7.72 4.78
CA HIS A 303 16.21 8.34 3.84
C HIS A 303 15.83 9.75 4.26
N ARG A 304 15.44 9.95 5.54
CA ARG A 304 15.09 11.28 6.06
C ARG A 304 16.25 12.27 6.01
N GLU A 305 17.46 11.83 6.36
CA GLU A 305 18.66 12.68 6.29
C GLU A 305 18.93 13.16 4.85
N LEU A 306 18.81 12.25 3.88
CA LEU A 306 18.95 12.59 2.46
C LEU A 306 17.81 13.49 1.97
N ALA A 307 16.57 13.26 2.37
CA ALA A 307 15.43 14.10 2.00
C ALA A 307 15.61 15.54 2.49
N VAL A 308 16.06 15.74 3.72
CA VAL A 308 16.39 17.08 4.26
C VAL A 308 17.52 17.73 3.45
N ALA A 309 18.55 16.97 3.09
CA ALA A 309 19.67 17.50 2.30
C ALA A 309 19.24 17.91 0.88
N VAL A 310 18.38 17.12 0.23
CA VAL A 310 17.84 17.42 -1.10
C VAL A 310 16.94 18.66 -1.04
N ASP A 311 16.05 18.75 -0.05
CA ASP A 311 15.17 19.91 0.09
C ASP A 311 15.97 21.19 0.32
N ALA A 312 17.00 21.14 1.17
CA ALA A 312 17.89 22.28 1.44
C ALA A 312 18.73 22.71 0.21
N ALA A 313 19.02 21.80 -0.72
CA ALA A 313 19.73 22.11 -1.96
C ALA A 313 18.80 22.67 -3.06
N ALA A 314 17.49 22.50 -2.90
CA ALA A 314 16.46 22.95 -3.84
C ALA A 314 15.86 24.33 -3.47
N THR A 315 16.41 24.99 -2.45
CA THR A 315 16.09 26.36 -1.98
C THR A 315 17.24 27.32 -2.27
#